data_AF-A0A661B6D2-F1
#
_entry.id   AF-A0A661B6D2-F1
#
_cell.length_a   1.000
_cell.length_b   1.000
_cell.length_c   1.000
_cell.angle_alpha   90.00
_cell.angle_beta   90.00
_cell.angle_gamma   90.00
#
_symmetry.space_group_name_H-M   'P 1'
#
loop_
_entity.id
_entity.type
_entity.pdbx_description
1 polymer ?
#
loop_
_entity_poly.entity_id
_entity_poly.type
_entity_poly.pdbx_seq_one_letter_code
_entity_poly.pdbx_strand_id
1 'polypeptide(L)' 'MSDDLRKIEVGEKILGFFVVRKIEQRVKEGQHYLSLEVGNSSGRINGTYWGDDAQELYKVLSQGSVVKIMGEGMEYG' A
#
# COMPACT_ATOMS: atom_id res chain seq x y z
N MET A 1 1.48 17.26 -5.10
CA MET A 1 1.40 16.02 -4.31
C MET A 1 0.32 16.25 -3.29
N SER A 2 -0.83 15.58 -3.43
CA SER A 2 -1.90 15.65 -2.45
C SER A 2 -1.56 14.79 -1.24
N ASP A 3 -1.61 15.38 -0.04
CA ASP A 3 -1.52 14.64 1.21
C ASP A 3 -2.87 14.03 1.65
N ASP A 4 -3.96 14.37 0.95
CA ASP A 4 -5.31 13.88 1.25
C ASP A 4 -5.59 12.58 0.47
N LEU A 5 -5.50 11.45 1.16
CA LEU A 5 -5.73 10.13 0.57
C LEU A 5 -7.12 9.96 -0.05
N ARG A 6 -8.10 10.76 0.39
CA ARG A 6 -9.48 10.68 -0.11
C ARG A 6 -9.67 11.35 -1.48
N LYS A 7 -8.64 12.02 -1.98
CA LYS A 7 -8.69 12.82 -3.21
C LYS A 7 -7.61 12.42 -4.22
N ILE A 8 -7.01 11.24 -4.05
CA ILE A 8 -6.03 10.72 -5.00
C ILE A 8 -6.72 10.48 -6.34
N GLU A 9 -6.16 11.05 -7.40
CA GLU A 9 -6.58 10.79 -8.76
C GLU A 9 -5.81 9.61 -9.38
N VAL A 10 -6.38 8.98 -10.40
CA VAL A 10 -5.69 7.94 -11.17
C VAL A 10 -4.44 8.54 -11.83
N GLY A 11 -3.30 7.88 -11.68
CA GLY A 11 -2.00 8.37 -12.14
C GLY A 11 -1.30 9.34 -11.18
N GLU A 12 -1.96 9.78 -10.10
CA GLU A 12 -1.31 10.67 -9.14
C GLU A 12 -0.26 9.91 -8.32
N LYS A 13 0.98 10.43 -8.30
CA LYS A 13 2.06 9.89 -7.47
C LYS A 13 1.91 10.32 -6.02
N ILE A 14 2.05 9.33 -5.12
CA ILE A 14 1.97 9.52 -3.68
C ILE A 14 3.33 9.15 -3.08
N LEU A 15 3.81 9.98 -2.17
CA LEU A 15 4.97 9.67 -1.34
C LEU A 15 4.68 10.15 0.08
N GLY A 16 4.63 9.22 1.04
CA GLY A 16 4.27 9.60 2.41
C GLY A 16 4.56 8.52 3.43
N PHE A 17 4.37 8.88 4.71
CA PHE A 17 4.40 7.93 5.81
C PHE A 17 2.98 7.47 6.14
N PHE A 18 2.83 6.16 6.31
CA PHE A 18 1.55 5.53 6.59
C PHE A 18 1.70 4.46 7.66
N VAL A 19 0.60 4.23 8.38
CA VAL A 19 0.46 3.10 9.30
C VAL A 19 -0.20 1.96 8.54
N VAL A 20 0.42 0.77 8.57
CA VAL A 20 -0.18 -0.47 8.07
C VAL A 20 -1.38 -0.81 8.95
N ARG A 21 -2.58 -0.82 8.37
CA ARG A 21 -3.84 -1.19 9.05
C ARG A 21 -4.19 -2.66 8.83
N LYS A 22 -3.87 -3.18 7.64
CA LYS A 22 -4.04 -4.58 7.27
C LYS A 22 -2.94 -4.97 6.27
N ILE A 23 -2.47 -6.21 6.37
CA ILE A 23 -1.51 -6.79 5.41
C ILE A 23 -1.87 -8.26 5.17
N GLU A 24 -1.92 -8.66 3.90
CA GLU A 24 -2.11 -10.04 3.47
C GLU A 24 -1.14 -10.35 2.33
N GLN A 25 -0.47 -11.50 2.40
CA GLN A 25 0.25 -12.04 1.26
C GLN A 25 -0.74 -12.83 0.38
N ARG A 26 -0.77 -12.51 -0.91
CA ARG A 26 -1.64 -13.16 -1.89
C ARG A 26 -0.81 -13.65 -3.08
N VAL A 27 -1.44 -14.48 -3.92
CA VAL A 27 -0.84 -15.02 -5.15
C VAL A 27 -1.79 -14.76 -6.30
N LYS A 28 -1.27 -14.26 -7.42
CA LYS A 28 -2.00 -14.13 -8.69
C LYS A 28 -1.08 -14.59 -9.81
N GLU A 29 -1.56 -15.51 -10.66
CA GLU A 29 -0.80 -16.03 -11.80
C GLU A 29 0.62 -16.54 -11.43
N GLY A 30 0.77 -17.10 -10.22
CA GLY A 30 2.03 -17.62 -9.70
C GLY A 30 2.96 -16.56 -9.07
N GLN A 31 2.62 -15.27 -9.17
CA GLN A 31 3.38 -14.18 -8.54
C GLN A 31 2.81 -13.81 -7.16
N HIS A 32 3.68 -13.71 -6.16
CA HIS A 32 3.31 -13.22 -4.83
C HIS A 32 3.19 -11.69 -4.82
N TYR A 33 2.19 -11.17 -4.11
CA TYR A 33 2.01 -9.73 -3.90
C TYR A 33 1.44 -9.46 -2.51
N LEU A 34 1.60 -8.23 -2.02
CA LEU A 34 0.96 -7.80 -0.78
C LEU A 34 -0.32 -7.03 -1.11
N SER A 35 -1.40 -7.37 -0.43
CA SER A 35 -2.59 -6.53 -0.31
C SER A 35 -2.54 -5.81 1.03
N LEU A 36 -2.58 -4.48 0.99
CA LEU A 36 -2.36 -3.61 2.14
C LEU A 36 -3.55 -2.66 2.31
N GLU A 37 -4.00 -2.47 3.55
CA GLU A 37 -4.72 -1.24 3.92
C GLU A 37 -3.74 -0.36 4.68
N VAL A 38 -3.55 0.87 4.23
CA VAL A 38 -2.65 1.84 4.86
C VAL A 38 -3.40 3.12 5.17
N GLY A 39 -2.97 3.85 6.19
CA GLY A 39 -3.61 5.12 6.52
C GLY A 39 -2.71 6.10 7.25
N ASN A 40 -3.04 7.37 7.13
CA ASN A 40 -2.42 8.50 7.81
C ASN A 40 -3.51 9.38 8.44
N SER A 41 -3.18 10.64 8.76
CA SER A 41 -4.15 11.60 9.32
C SER A 41 -5.26 12.01 8.34
N SER A 42 -5.07 11.86 7.03
CA SER A 42 -6.06 12.27 6.02
C SER A 42 -7.03 11.17 5.64
N GLY A 43 -6.69 9.90 5.84
CA GLY A 43 -7.60 8.79 5.60
C GLY A 43 -6.94 7.43 5.55
N ARG A 44 -7.60 6.51 4.85
CA ARG A 44 -7.11 5.16 4.57
C ARG A 44 -7.28 4.86 3.09
N ILE A 45 -6.39 4.04 2.54
CA ILE A 45 -6.44 3.58 1.16
C ILE A 45 -5.95 2.13 1.06
N ASN A 46 -6.51 1.39 0.11
CA ASN A 46 -6.01 0.07 -0.25
C ASN A 46 -4.86 0.20 -1.25
N GLY A 47 -3.82 -0.60 -1.05
CA GLY A 47 -2.67 -0.68 -1.94
C GLY A 47 -2.34 -2.12 -2.30
N THR A 48 -1.70 -2.28 -3.45
CA THR A 48 -1.05 -3.54 -3.82
C THR A 48 0.44 -3.31 -4.04
N TYR A 49 1.25 -4.27 -3.62
CA TYR A 49 2.70 -4.24 -3.80
C TYR A 49 3.16 -5.48 -4.54
N TRP A 50 3.75 -5.28 -5.72
CA TRP A 50 4.19 -6.31 -6.67
C TRP A 50 5.72 -6.40 -6.79
N GLY A 51 6.44 -6.24 -5.67
CA GLY A 51 7.90 -6.41 -5.65
C GLY A 51 8.31 -7.87 -5.47
N ASP A 52 9.50 -8.22 -5.96
CA ASP A 52 10.09 -9.56 -5.80
C ASP A 52 10.34 -9.92 -4.34
N ASP A 53 10.54 -8.91 -3.48
CA ASP A 53 10.71 -8.98 -2.03
C ASP A 53 9.38 -8.96 -1.25
N ALA A 54 8.23 -9.14 -1.91
CA ALA A 54 6.93 -9.14 -1.25
C ALA A 54 6.84 -10.16 -0.10
N GLN A 55 7.45 -11.35 -0.27
CA GLN A 55 7.43 -12.38 0.77
C GLN A 55 8.30 -12.00 1.98
N GLU A 56 9.43 -11.35 1.75
CA GLU A 56 10.35 -10.85 2.76
C GLU A 56 9.70 -9.71 3.55
N LEU A 57 9.08 -8.76 2.84
CA LEU A 57 8.33 -7.67 3.45
C LEU A 57 7.18 -8.18 4.31
N TYR A 58 6.46 -9.22 3.88
CA TYR A 58 5.39 -9.83 4.70
C TYR A 58 5.88 -10.33 6.06
N LYS A 59 7.12 -10.85 6.12
CA LYS A 59 7.70 -11.40 7.36
C LYS A 59 8.08 -10.31 8.37
N VAL A 60 8.33 -9.09 7.92
CA VAL A 60 8.80 -7.98 8.77
C VAL A 60 7.73 -6.94 9.03
N LEU A 61 6.73 -6.82 8.15
CA LEU A 61 5.63 -5.89 8.31
C LEU A 61 4.51 -6.52 9.14
N SER A 62 3.96 -5.72 10.03
CA SER A 62 2.82 -6.09 10.87
C SER A 62 1.83 -4.93 10.98
N GLN A 63 0.59 -5.23 11.36
CA GLN A 63 -0.39 -4.19 11.69
C GLN A 63 0.19 -3.23 12.74
N GLY A 64 0.10 -1.92 12.47
CA GLY A 64 0.69 -0.86 13.29
C GLY A 64 2.08 -0.40 12.84
N SER A 65 2.73 -1.12 11.91
CA SER A 65 4.02 -0.69 11.36
C SER A 65 3.90 0.66 10.67
N VAL A 66 4.85 1.57 10.94
CA VAL A 66 4.98 2.84 10.23
C VAL A 66 5.94 2.65 9.06
N VAL A 67 5.46 2.89 7.85
CA VAL A 67 6.20 2.68 6.60
C VAL A 67 6.18 3.92 5.74
N LYS A 68 7.25 4.14 4.97
CA LYS A 68 7.28 5.14 3.91
C LYS A 68 6.88 4.45 2.59
N ILE A 69 5.83 4.93 1.95
CA ILE A 69 5.29 4.34 0.71
C ILE A 69 5.45 5.34 -0.41
N MET A 70 5.94 4.84 -1.55
CA MET A 70 5.83 5.50 -2.84
C MET A 70 4.88 4.67 -3.71
N GLY A 71 3.88 5.31 -4.31
CA GLY A 71 2.88 4.62 -5.12
C GLY A 71 2.21 5.56 -6.11
N GLU A 72 1.25 5.01 -6.86
CA GLU A 72 0.46 5.72 -7.86
C GLU A 72 -1.02 5.36 -7.67
N GLY A 73 -1.90 6.37 -7.78
CA GLY A 73 -3.35 6.15 -7.77
C GLY A 73 -3.75 5.26 -8.94
N MET A 74 -4.47 4.17 -8.65
CA MET A 74 -4.99 3.25 -9.66
C MET A 74 -6.49 3.09 -9.48
N GLU A 75 -7.21 2.88 -10.59
CA GLU A 75 -8.62 2.51 -10.53
C GLU A 75 -8.73 1.08 -10.02
N TYR A 76 -9.49 0.88 -8.94
CA TYR A 76 -9.72 -0.44 -8.36
C TYR A 76 -11.00 -1.01 -8.98
N GLY A 77 -10.83 -1.93 -9.92
CA GLY A 77 -11.92 -2.66 -10.60
C GLY A 77 -12.33 -3.94 -9.89
#